data_AF-A0A0G0L2A0-F1
#
_entry.id   AF-A0A0G0L2A0-F1
#
_cell.length_a   1.000
_cell.length_b   1.000
_cell.length_c   1.000
_cell.angle_alpha   90.00
_cell.angle_beta   90.00
_cell.angle_gamma   90.00
#
_symmetry.space_group_name_H-M   'P 1'
#
loop_
_entity.id
_entity.type
_entity.pdbx_description
1 polymer ?
#
loop_
_entity_poly.entity_id
_entity_poly.type
_entity_poly.pdbx_seq_one_letter_code
_entity_poly.pdbx_strand_id
1 'polypeptide(L)'
;MKDRLPEIANRGTLIDPANPYPEIRRHAEKNRKWDFSEEVTWLNRKFDQFKERFFDGVLSPDRPPLPVAPIAIDNLRNMRTLAAYNVVPDEYGLNYRLTLNKQHYIDGQTEDGDKIKVWRFGRYAQCETLLHEMVHHEQQVRGKDPFKPGKITHNREFKKRTTFSGLKSKSLTLYHNAQSRATNPCSKIFETQGLSI
;
A
#
# COMPACT_ATOMS: atom_id res chain seq x y z
N MET A 1 34.39 -28.52 -0.19
CA MET A 1 34.06 -28.15 1.20
C MET A 1 32.58 -27.81 1.22
N LYS A 2 31.77 -28.47 2.05
CA LYS A 2 30.38 -28.03 2.29
C LYS A 2 30.48 -26.87 3.27
N ASP A 3 30.30 -25.65 2.78
CA ASP A 3 30.28 -24.46 3.63
C ASP A 3 29.19 -24.66 4.68
N ARG A 4 29.63 -24.79 5.94
CA ARG A 4 28.71 -24.92 7.06
C ARG A 4 27.99 -23.60 7.20
N LEU A 5 26.70 -23.61 6.87
CA LEU A 5 25.81 -22.49 7.15
C LEU A 5 25.96 -22.12 8.65
N PRO A 6 26.09 -20.83 8.99
CA PRO A 6 26.21 -20.38 10.38
C PRO A 6 25.04 -20.90 11.22
N GLU A 7 25.23 -21.19 12.51
CA GLU A 7 24.16 -21.74 13.38
C GLU A 7 22.88 -20.90 13.40
N ILE A 8 22.98 -19.59 13.18
CA ILE A 8 21.83 -18.68 13.02
C ILE A 8 20.95 -19.08 11.83
N ALA A 9 21.54 -19.53 10.73
CA ALA A 9 20.81 -19.98 9.54
C ALA A 9 20.10 -21.33 9.75
N ASN A 10 20.53 -22.14 10.73
CA ASN A 10 19.88 -23.41 11.06
C ASN A 10 18.62 -23.25 11.93
N ARG A 11 18.39 -22.06 12.50
CA ARG A 11 17.22 -21.75 13.34
C ARG A 11 16.19 -20.86 12.64
N GLY A 12 16.50 -20.35 11.45
CA GLY A 12 15.62 -19.50 10.66
C GLY A 12 14.80 -20.30 9.67
N THR A 13 13.56 -19.87 9.41
CA THR A 13 12.81 -20.33 8.23
C THR A 13 13.50 -19.80 6.98
N LEU A 14 13.77 -20.67 6.00
CA LEU A 14 14.32 -20.23 4.71
C LEU A 14 13.36 -19.21 4.09
N ILE A 15 13.83 -18.01 3.77
CA ILE A 15 13.05 -17.04 3.01
C ILE A 15 12.84 -17.66 1.63
N ASP A 16 11.60 -17.71 1.16
CA ASP A 16 11.32 -18.09 -0.23
C ASP A 16 12.04 -17.09 -1.15
N PRO A 17 13.09 -17.53 -1.89
CA PRO A 17 13.84 -16.63 -2.76
C PRO A 17 12.96 -16.05 -3.88
N ALA A 18 11.85 -16.71 -4.22
CA ALA A 18 10.93 -16.26 -5.26
C ALA A 18 9.97 -15.17 -4.77
N ASN A 19 9.72 -15.05 -3.46
CA ASN A 19 8.84 -14.03 -2.89
C ASN A 19 9.26 -13.62 -1.47
N PRO A 20 10.10 -12.57 -1.31
CA PRO A 20 10.55 -12.11 0.00
C PRO A 20 9.48 -11.30 0.76
N TYR A 21 8.34 -10.96 0.15
CA TYR A 21 7.39 -10.00 0.72
C TYR A 21 6.75 -10.43 2.04
N PRO A 22 6.37 -11.71 2.28
CA PRO A 22 5.85 -12.14 3.56
C PRO A 22 6.85 -11.91 4.70
N GLU A 23 8.15 -12.10 4.44
CA GLU A 23 9.19 -11.89 5.43
C GLU A 23 9.44 -10.40 5.66
N ILE A 24 9.48 -9.59 4.60
CA ILE A 24 9.59 -8.12 4.71
C ILE A 24 8.44 -7.56 5.55
N ARG A 25 7.21 -8.00 5.27
CA ARG A 25 6.02 -7.63 6.04
C ARG A 25 6.16 -8.04 7.51
N ARG A 26 6.51 -9.30 7.78
CA ARG A 26 6.69 -9.82 9.15
C ARG A 26 7.75 -9.04 9.92
N HIS A 27 8.86 -8.69 9.28
CA HIS A 27 9.91 -7.90 9.90
C HIS A 27 9.44 -6.47 10.20
N ALA A 28 8.77 -5.82 9.24
CA ALA A 28 8.23 -4.47 9.39
C ALA A 28 7.22 -4.36 10.55
N GLU A 29 6.31 -5.34 10.67
CA GLU A 29 5.30 -5.40 11.74
C GLU A 29 5.91 -5.66 13.13
N LYS A 30 6.99 -6.44 13.21
CA LYS A 30 7.63 -6.82 14.49
C LYS A 30 8.74 -5.86 14.94
N ASN A 31 9.18 -4.94 14.08
CA ASN A 31 10.29 -4.05 14.39
C ASN A 31 9.87 -2.92 15.33
N ARG A 32 9.88 -3.19 16.64
CA ARG A 32 9.53 -2.21 17.69
C ARG A 32 10.43 -0.97 17.74
N LYS A 33 11.60 -1.00 17.08
CA LYS A 33 12.49 0.17 16.99
C LYS A 33 12.12 1.10 15.85
N TRP A 34 11.23 0.69 14.96
CA TRP A 34 10.75 1.50 13.85
C TRP A 34 9.45 2.19 14.24
N ASP A 35 9.46 3.52 14.28
CA ASP A 35 8.33 4.38 14.69
C ASP A 35 7.00 4.11 13.94
N PHE A 36 7.05 3.38 12.83
CA PHE A 36 5.90 3.08 11.99
C PHE A 36 5.48 1.61 12.03
N SER A 37 6.00 0.78 12.95
CA SER A 37 5.65 -0.65 13.00
C SER A 37 4.15 -0.90 13.21
N GLU A 38 3.53 -0.14 14.11
CA GLU A 38 2.08 -0.22 14.34
C GLU A 38 1.29 0.30 13.14
N GLU A 39 1.79 1.40 12.57
CA GLU A 39 1.17 2.05 11.41
C GLU A 39 1.19 1.16 10.17
N VAL A 40 2.32 0.51 9.88
CA VAL A 40 2.41 -0.47 8.79
C VAL A 40 1.53 -1.68 9.07
N THR A 41 1.41 -2.11 10.33
CA THR A 41 0.55 -3.24 10.71
C THR A 41 -0.90 -2.92 10.39
N TRP A 42 -1.35 -1.71 10.72
CA TRP A 42 -2.69 -1.23 10.37
C TRP A 42 -2.87 -1.12 8.85
N LEU A 43 -1.91 -0.52 8.13
CA LEU A 43 -1.95 -0.41 6.67
C LEU A 43 -2.01 -1.76 5.96
N ASN A 44 -1.23 -2.74 6.42
CA ASN A 44 -1.22 -4.10 5.88
C ASN A 44 -2.57 -4.80 6.07
N ARG A 45 -3.21 -4.64 7.25
CA ARG A 45 -4.58 -5.14 7.48
C ARG A 45 -5.58 -4.48 6.52
N LYS A 46 -5.44 -3.17 6.28
CA LYS A 46 -6.29 -2.44 5.32
C LYS A 46 -6.05 -2.88 3.88
N PHE A 47 -4.80 -3.13 3.51
CA PHE A 47 -4.44 -3.68 2.21
C PHE A 47 -5.13 -5.03 2.00
N ASP A 48 -5.06 -5.96 2.96
CA ASP A 48 -5.69 -7.26 2.85
C ASP A 48 -7.22 -7.14 2.69
N GLN A 49 -7.85 -6.26 3.48
CA GLN A 49 -9.28 -5.98 3.38
C GLN A 49 -9.67 -5.41 2.01
N PHE A 50 -8.91 -4.43 1.50
CA PHE A 50 -9.17 -3.85 0.18
C PHE A 50 -8.93 -4.85 -0.93
N LYS A 51 -7.87 -5.65 -0.81
CA LYS A 51 -7.54 -6.75 -1.72
C LYS A 51 -8.72 -7.71 -1.83
N GLU A 52 -9.20 -8.23 -0.71
CA GLU A 52 -10.35 -9.15 -0.67
C GLU A 52 -11.61 -8.53 -1.28
N ARG A 53 -11.93 -7.27 -0.94
CA ARG A 53 -13.19 -6.63 -1.35
C ARG A 53 -13.21 -6.11 -2.78
N PHE A 54 -12.12 -5.51 -3.24
CA PHE A 54 -12.08 -4.78 -4.51
C PHE A 54 -11.30 -5.47 -5.61
N PHE A 55 -10.33 -6.32 -5.26
CA PHE A 55 -9.36 -6.85 -6.23
C PHE A 55 -9.44 -8.37 -6.42
N ASP A 56 -9.79 -9.11 -5.37
CA ASP A 56 -9.85 -10.57 -5.36
C ASP A 56 -11.28 -11.12 -5.18
N GLY A 57 -12.27 -10.22 -5.09
CA GLY A 57 -13.68 -10.57 -4.95
C GLY A 57 -14.32 -11.16 -6.21
N VAL A 58 -15.46 -11.82 -6.00
CA VAL A 58 -16.35 -12.66 -6.86
C VAL A 58 -16.40 -12.37 -8.37
N LEU A 59 -16.06 -11.18 -8.84
CA LEU A 59 -16.22 -10.74 -10.24
C LEU A 59 -15.14 -11.26 -11.20
N SER A 60 -14.09 -11.94 -10.71
CA SER A 60 -13.05 -12.54 -11.55
C SER A 60 -12.51 -13.84 -10.93
N PRO A 61 -13.35 -14.87 -10.77
CA PRO A 61 -12.97 -16.12 -10.10
C PRO A 61 -11.83 -16.86 -10.79
N ASP A 62 -11.67 -16.64 -12.10
CA ASP A 62 -10.63 -17.31 -12.92
C ASP A 62 -9.25 -16.63 -12.84
N ARG A 63 -9.10 -15.54 -12.06
CA ARG A 63 -7.83 -14.81 -11.95
C ARG A 63 -7.08 -15.21 -10.67
N PRO A 64 -5.75 -15.39 -10.75
CA PRO A 64 -4.95 -15.61 -9.55
C PRO A 64 -5.06 -14.38 -8.63
N PRO A 65 -5.09 -14.56 -7.28
CA PRO A 65 -5.15 -13.47 -6.31
C PRO A 65 -4.06 -12.41 -6.49
N LEU A 66 -4.32 -11.17 -6.06
CA LEU A 66 -3.41 -10.06 -6.30
C LEU A 66 -2.20 -10.32 -5.41
N PRO A 67 -0.96 -10.31 -5.92
CA PRO A 67 0.18 -10.46 -5.03
C PRO A 67 0.14 -9.34 -3.99
N VAL A 68 0.62 -9.64 -2.78
CA VAL A 68 0.76 -8.61 -1.75
C VAL A 68 1.95 -7.74 -2.12
N ALA A 69 1.75 -6.42 -2.13
CA ALA A 69 2.83 -5.46 -2.36
C ALA A 69 3.43 -5.02 -1.01
N PRO A 70 4.78 -4.91 -0.89
CA PRO A 70 5.38 -4.42 0.33
C PRO A 70 5.04 -2.93 0.54
N ILE A 71 4.61 -2.58 1.75
CA ILE A 71 4.33 -1.20 2.15
C ILE A 71 5.56 -0.62 2.85
N ALA A 72 6.03 0.51 2.35
CA ALA A 72 7.10 1.31 2.91
C ALA A 72 6.57 2.67 3.37
N ILE A 73 7.21 3.25 4.38
CA ILE A 73 7.00 4.63 4.79
C ILE A 73 8.35 5.34 4.76
N ASP A 74 8.53 6.20 3.76
CA ASP A 74 9.82 6.82 3.49
C ASP A 74 9.67 8.25 2.96
N ASN A 75 10.75 9.03 3.02
CA ASN A 75 10.78 10.39 2.52
C ASN A 75 10.87 10.41 0.99
N LEU A 76 9.78 10.75 0.32
CA LEU A 76 9.72 10.87 -1.14
C LEU A 76 10.38 12.14 -1.69
N ARG A 77 11.02 12.95 -0.83
CA ARG A 77 11.71 14.22 -1.13
C ARG A 77 10.84 15.32 -1.75
N ASN A 78 9.56 15.05 -1.93
CA ASN A 78 8.58 15.97 -2.49
C ASN A 78 7.31 15.96 -1.64
N MET A 79 7.10 17.04 -0.89
CA MET A 79 5.90 17.25 -0.05
C MET A 79 4.58 17.21 -0.84
N ARG A 80 4.61 17.45 -2.16
CA ARG A 80 3.44 17.36 -3.05
C ARG A 80 3.13 15.92 -3.49
N THR A 81 3.82 14.94 -2.93
CA THR A 81 3.64 13.52 -3.18
C THR A 81 3.13 12.86 -1.89
N LEU A 82 1.95 12.23 -1.94
CA LEU A 82 1.35 11.54 -0.80
C LEU A 82 1.89 10.12 -0.69
N ALA A 83 1.96 9.42 -1.81
CA ALA A 83 2.53 8.09 -1.91
C ALA A 83 3.13 7.90 -3.31
N ALA A 84 3.84 6.79 -3.50
CA ALA A 84 4.35 6.39 -4.79
C ALA A 84 4.35 4.87 -4.90
N TYR A 85 4.05 4.38 -6.10
CA TYR A 85 4.21 2.99 -6.48
C TYR A 85 5.45 2.80 -7.37
N ASN A 86 6.37 1.95 -6.94
CA ASN A 86 7.59 1.68 -7.68
C ASN A 86 7.36 0.56 -8.72
N VAL A 87 7.43 0.91 -10.00
CA VAL A 87 7.30 -0.04 -11.11
C VAL A 87 8.61 -0.75 -11.43
N VAL A 88 9.74 -0.10 -11.14
CA VAL A 88 11.09 -0.63 -11.35
C VAL A 88 11.66 -1.17 -10.03
N PRO A 89 12.58 -2.15 -10.08
CA PRO A 89 13.24 -2.65 -8.88
C PRO A 89 13.93 -1.54 -8.12
N ASP A 90 13.84 -1.56 -6.80
CA ASP A 90 14.65 -0.71 -5.92
C ASP A 90 16.09 -1.25 -5.79
N GLU A 91 16.89 -0.59 -4.95
CA GLU A 91 18.28 -0.96 -4.67
C GLU A 91 18.43 -2.36 -4.03
N TYR A 92 17.35 -2.93 -3.49
CA TYR A 92 17.29 -4.28 -2.94
C TYR A 92 16.68 -5.29 -3.94
N GLY A 93 16.39 -4.85 -5.17
CA GLY A 93 15.76 -5.67 -6.21
C GLY A 93 14.26 -5.89 -6.01
N LEU A 94 13.62 -5.16 -5.09
CA LEU A 94 12.18 -5.30 -4.82
C LEU A 94 11.38 -4.51 -5.86
N ASN A 95 10.44 -5.19 -6.51
CA ASN A 95 9.49 -4.57 -7.42
C ASN A 95 8.20 -4.20 -6.68
N TYR A 96 7.41 -3.33 -7.28
CA TYR A 96 6.01 -3.13 -6.91
C TYR A 96 5.80 -2.66 -5.46
N ARG A 97 6.78 -1.93 -4.93
CA ARG A 97 6.75 -1.36 -3.58
C ARG A 97 5.80 -0.18 -3.53
N LEU A 98 4.97 -0.16 -2.49
CA LEU A 98 4.03 0.91 -2.17
C LEU A 98 4.60 1.79 -1.07
N THR A 99 4.93 3.05 -1.38
CA THR A 99 5.60 3.93 -0.43
C THR A 99 4.70 5.08 -0.04
N LEU A 100 4.26 5.17 1.22
CA LEU A 100 3.60 6.37 1.76
C LEU A 100 4.67 7.40 2.17
N ASN A 101 4.44 8.68 1.87
CA ASN A 101 5.41 9.72 2.16
C ASN A 101 5.46 10.01 3.66
N LYS A 102 6.60 9.71 4.28
CA LYS A 102 6.88 9.95 5.69
C LYS A 102 6.59 11.38 6.13
N GLN A 103 6.77 12.37 5.25
CA GLN A 103 6.59 13.78 5.60
C GLN A 103 5.12 14.18 5.89
N HIS A 104 4.15 13.31 5.61
CA HIS A 104 2.74 13.53 5.95
C HIS A 104 2.30 12.82 7.23
N TYR A 105 3.23 12.21 7.96
CA TYR A 105 2.98 11.73 9.31
C TYR A 105 3.38 12.79 10.34
N ILE A 106 2.51 12.98 11.32
CA ILE A 106 2.75 13.82 12.51
C ILE A 106 2.75 12.93 13.75
N ASP A 107 3.31 13.45 14.83
CA ASP A 107 3.24 12.78 16.13
C ASP A 107 1.81 12.87 16.69
N GLY A 108 1.31 11.74 17.17
CA GLY A 108 0.05 11.61 17.90
C GLY A 108 0.25 10.75 19.16
N GLN A 109 -0.83 10.52 19.90
CA GLN A 109 -0.82 9.68 21.10
C GLN A 109 -2.02 8.73 21.11
N THR A 110 -1.83 7.52 21.64
CA THR A 110 -2.93 6.61 21.99
C THR A 110 -3.65 7.10 23.24
N GLU A 111 -4.81 6.50 23.57
CA GLU A 111 -5.52 6.78 24.84
C GLU A 111 -4.64 6.46 26.07
N ASP A 112 -3.76 5.47 25.95
CA ASP A 112 -2.80 5.07 26.98
C ASP A 112 -1.54 5.97 27.04
N GLY A 113 -1.44 6.98 26.15
CA GLY A 113 -0.36 7.96 26.12
C GLY A 113 0.87 7.57 25.28
N ASP A 114 0.83 6.41 24.62
CA ASP A 114 1.93 5.96 23.75
C ASP A 114 2.03 6.84 22.51
N LYS A 115 3.26 7.21 22.13
CA LYS A 115 3.52 8.01 20.93
C LYS A 115 3.30 7.17 19.68
N ILE A 116 2.46 7.67 18.77
CA ILE A 116 2.17 7.04 17.48
C ILE A 116 2.42 8.02 16.34
N LYS A 117 2.66 7.49 15.15
CA LYS A 117 2.67 8.28 13.92
C LYS A 117 1.28 8.28 13.32
N VAL A 118 0.70 9.45 13.09
CA VAL A 118 -0.63 9.59 12.49
C VAL A 118 -0.57 10.34 11.17
N TRP A 119 -1.37 9.91 10.21
CA TRP A 119 -1.47 10.59 8.93
C TRP A 119 -2.16 11.94 9.10
N ARG A 120 -1.49 13.04 8.74
CA ARG A 120 -1.95 14.41 8.97
C ARG A 120 -3.30 14.76 8.32
N PHE A 121 -3.73 13.95 7.35
CA PHE A 121 -4.99 14.14 6.62
C PHE A 121 -6.11 13.21 7.11
N GLY A 122 -5.86 12.45 8.18
CA GLY A 122 -6.81 11.50 8.75
C GLY A 122 -6.84 10.15 8.03
N ARG A 123 -7.43 9.15 8.70
CA ARG A 123 -7.43 7.75 8.23
C ARG A 123 -8.15 7.54 6.91
N TYR A 124 -9.24 8.29 6.65
CA TYR A 124 -9.95 8.23 5.37
C TYR A 124 -9.05 8.59 4.19
N ALA A 125 -8.34 9.73 4.25
CA ALA A 125 -7.44 10.17 3.19
C ALA A 125 -6.25 9.20 3.01
N GLN A 126 -5.81 8.59 4.11
CA GLN A 126 -4.76 7.58 4.08
C GLN A 126 -5.22 6.29 3.38
N CYS A 127 -6.42 5.80 3.69
CA CYS A 127 -7.05 4.66 3.02
C CYS A 127 -7.26 4.92 1.52
N GLU A 128 -7.69 6.12 1.13
CA GLU A 128 -7.80 6.50 -0.28
C GLU A 128 -6.44 6.50 -0.99
N THR A 129 -5.42 7.04 -0.31
CA THR A 129 -4.04 7.02 -0.82
C THR A 129 -3.58 5.58 -1.02
N LEU A 130 -3.78 4.70 -0.04
CA LEU A 130 -3.44 3.28 -0.13
C LEU A 130 -4.18 2.60 -1.28
N LEU A 131 -5.50 2.81 -1.40
CA LEU A 131 -6.32 2.19 -2.43
C LEU A 131 -5.94 2.66 -3.84
N HIS A 132 -5.63 3.95 -4.02
CA HIS A 132 -5.12 4.50 -5.30
C HIS A 132 -3.87 3.75 -5.78
N GLU A 133 -2.94 3.60 -4.85
CA GLU A 133 -1.66 2.92 -5.02
C GLU A 133 -1.86 1.41 -5.28
N MET A 134 -2.83 0.76 -4.65
CA MET A 134 -3.23 -0.62 -4.97
C MET A 134 -3.81 -0.77 -6.37
N VAL A 135 -4.49 0.25 -6.91
CA VAL A 135 -4.96 0.24 -8.31
C VAL A 135 -3.77 0.29 -9.28
N HIS A 136 -2.72 1.05 -8.98
CA HIS A 136 -1.47 0.97 -9.76
C HIS A 136 -0.86 -0.42 -9.71
N HIS A 137 -0.87 -1.04 -8.53
CA HIS A 137 -0.38 -2.41 -8.36
C HIS A 137 -1.16 -3.40 -9.21
N GLU A 138 -2.49 -3.37 -9.14
CA GLU A 138 -3.35 -4.23 -9.94
C GLU A 138 -3.17 -4.00 -11.45
N GLN A 139 -3.08 -2.74 -11.88
CA GLN A 139 -2.82 -2.40 -13.28
C GLN A 139 -1.47 -2.96 -13.75
N GLN A 140 -0.42 -2.90 -12.92
CA GLN A 140 0.88 -3.38 -13.33
C GLN A 140 0.97 -4.91 -13.40
N VAL A 141 0.28 -5.61 -12.49
CA VAL A 141 0.33 -7.07 -12.40
C VAL A 141 -0.67 -7.76 -13.32
N ARG A 142 -1.87 -7.17 -13.50
CA ARG A 142 -3.01 -7.81 -14.18
C ARG A 142 -3.61 -6.95 -15.29
N GLY A 143 -3.07 -5.75 -15.51
CA GLY A 143 -3.64 -4.82 -16.47
C GLY A 143 -3.40 -5.23 -17.92
N LYS A 144 -4.31 -4.81 -18.80
CA LYS A 144 -4.11 -4.96 -20.26
C LYS A 144 -3.15 -3.89 -20.79
N ASP A 145 -3.18 -2.73 -20.15
CA ASP A 145 -2.37 -1.55 -20.46
C ASP A 145 -1.56 -1.15 -19.22
N PRO A 146 -0.57 -1.95 -18.77
CA PRO A 146 0.30 -1.58 -17.66
C PRO A 146 1.10 -0.31 -17.97
N PHE A 147 1.52 0.40 -16.93
CA PHE A 147 2.36 1.58 -17.13
C PHE A 147 3.69 1.20 -17.79
N LYS A 148 4.17 2.09 -18.67
CA LYS A 148 5.49 2.01 -19.30
C LYS A 148 6.19 3.36 -19.12
N PRO A 149 7.52 3.39 -18.87
CA PRO A 149 8.27 4.63 -18.79
C PRO A 149 7.98 5.58 -19.95
N GLY A 150 7.81 6.87 -19.64
CA GLY A 150 7.46 7.91 -20.63
C GLY A 150 5.98 7.96 -21.05
N LYS A 151 5.10 7.17 -20.43
CA LYS A 151 3.64 7.25 -20.61
C LYS A 151 2.97 7.88 -19.40
N ILE A 152 1.66 8.13 -19.50
CA ILE A 152 0.85 8.62 -18.38
C ILE A 152 0.52 7.42 -17.47
N THR A 153 0.77 7.56 -16.17
CA THR A 153 0.48 6.53 -15.15
C THR A 153 -1.02 6.30 -14.98
N HIS A 154 -1.84 7.35 -15.02
CA HIS A 154 -3.30 7.26 -14.89
C HIS A 154 -4.01 7.15 -16.25
N ASN A 155 -3.74 6.08 -17.00
CA ASN A 155 -4.33 5.84 -18.30
C ASN A 155 -5.84 5.44 -18.22
N ARG A 156 -6.46 5.10 -19.36
CA ARG A 156 -7.89 4.76 -19.41
C ARG A 156 -8.25 3.56 -18.53
N GLU A 157 -7.36 2.58 -18.43
CA GLU A 157 -7.56 1.40 -17.59
C GLU A 157 -7.57 1.79 -16.10
N PHE A 158 -6.56 2.55 -15.66
CA PHE A 158 -6.51 3.07 -14.29
C PHE A 158 -7.81 3.79 -13.91
N LYS A 159 -8.26 4.74 -14.75
CA LYS A 159 -9.48 5.52 -14.49
C LYS A 159 -10.74 4.65 -14.39
N LYS A 160 -10.83 3.59 -15.20
CA LYS A 160 -11.95 2.63 -15.11
C LYS A 160 -11.92 1.88 -13.78
N ARG A 161 -10.75 1.41 -13.36
CA ARG A 161 -10.56 0.68 -12.10
C ARG A 161 -10.85 1.54 -10.88
N THR A 162 -10.35 2.78 -10.83
CA THR A 162 -10.69 3.70 -9.74
C THR A 162 -12.18 4.00 -9.65
N THR A 163 -12.86 4.13 -10.80
CA THR A 163 -14.32 4.31 -10.83
C THR A 163 -15.05 3.10 -10.24
N PHE A 164 -14.58 1.89 -10.55
CA PHE A 164 -15.14 0.64 -10.04
C PHE A 164 -14.92 0.46 -8.53
N SER A 165 -13.74 0.79 -8.02
CA SER A 165 -13.44 0.83 -6.58
C SER A 165 -14.15 1.99 -5.86
N GLY A 166 -14.92 2.81 -6.60
CA GLY A 166 -15.70 3.92 -6.08
C GLY A 166 -14.88 5.13 -5.60
N LEU A 167 -13.59 5.17 -5.96
CA LEU A 167 -12.77 6.38 -5.97
C LEU A 167 -13.35 7.33 -7.04
N LYS A 168 -14.34 8.17 -6.67
CA LYS A 168 -14.91 9.14 -7.62
C LYS A 168 -13.89 10.23 -7.93
N SER A 169 -13.41 10.24 -9.18
CA SER A 169 -12.53 11.28 -9.73
C SER A 169 -13.24 12.62 -10.00
N LYS A 170 -14.10 13.11 -9.10
CA LYS A 170 -14.71 14.44 -9.27
C LYS A 170 -13.72 15.58 -9.01
N SER A 171 -12.56 15.32 -8.41
CA SER A 171 -11.38 16.19 -8.46
C SER A 171 -10.35 15.58 -9.41
N LEU A 172 -10.49 15.89 -10.69
CA LEU A 172 -9.53 15.53 -11.74
C LEU A 172 -8.28 16.42 -11.67
N THR A 173 -7.75 16.62 -10.47
CA THR A 173 -6.39 17.10 -10.24
C THR A 173 -5.60 15.91 -9.71
N LEU A 174 -5.14 15.13 -10.68
CA LEU A 174 -4.19 14.01 -10.62
C LEU A 174 -2.80 14.46 -10.16
N TYR A 175 -2.75 15.21 -9.07
CA TYR A 175 -1.54 15.37 -8.28
C TYR A 175 -1.84 14.70 -6.94
N HIS A 176 -0.80 14.28 -6.21
CA HIS A 176 -0.95 13.90 -4.81
C HIS A 176 -1.23 15.15 -3.93
N ASN A 177 -2.22 15.95 -4.33
CA ASN A 177 -2.54 17.27 -3.83
C ASN A 177 -4.07 17.43 -3.77
N ALA A 178 -4.78 16.55 -3.07
CA ALA A 178 -6.16 16.85 -2.66
C ALA A 178 -6.59 15.99 -1.47
N GLN A 179 -7.10 16.69 -0.46
CA GLN A 179 -7.65 16.16 0.78
C GLN A 179 -9.00 15.49 0.51
N SER A 180 -9.23 14.31 1.08
CA SER A 180 -10.59 13.82 1.26
C SER A 180 -11.14 14.20 2.63
N ARG A 181 -12.40 14.61 2.66
CA ARG A 181 -13.17 14.85 3.89
C ARG A 181 -13.95 13.59 4.24
N ALA A 182 -14.38 13.45 5.50
CA ALA A 182 -15.21 12.34 6.00
C ALA A 182 -16.54 12.13 5.22
N THR A 183 -16.91 13.05 4.31
CA THR A 183 -18.07 12.94 3.42
C THR A 183 -17.72 12.42 2.00
N ASN A 184 -16.47 11.99 1.75
CA ASN A 184 -16.06 11.45 0.45
C ASN A 184 -16.81 10.13 0.15
N PRO A 185 -17.24 9.85 -1.09
CA PRO A 185 -17.73 8.53 -1.49
C PRO A 185 -16.92 7.33 -0.95
N CYS A 186 -15.60 7.45 -0.76
CA CYS A 186 -14.80 6.39 -0.15
C CYS A 186 -15.17 6.11 1.31
N SER A 187 -15.53 7.13 2.11
CA SER A 187 -16.00 6.90 3.50
C SER A 187 -17.28 6.09 3.54
N LYS A 188 -18.25 6.44 2.69
CA LYS A 188 -19.49 5.66 2.53
C LYS A 188 -19.25 4.26 1.99
N ILE A 189 -18.28 4.08 1.09
CA ILE A 189 -17.90 2.74 0.60
C ILE A 189 -17.27 1.92 1.71
N PHE A 190 -16.37 2.50 2.51
CA PHE A 190 -15.79 1.81 3.64
C PHE A 190 -16.87 1.43 4.68
N GLU A 191 -17.76 2.35 5.01
CA GLU A 191 -18.91 2.08 5.90
C GLU A 191 -19.85 0.99 5.33
N THR A 192 -20.28 1.12 4.08
CA THR A 192 -21.22 0.17 3.44
C THR A 192 -20.62 -1.21 3.17
N GLN A 193 -19.29 -1.30 3.05
CA GLN A 193 -18.57 -2.57 2.91
C GLN A 193 -18.15 -3.16 4.27
N GLY A 194 -18.55 -2.53 5.39
CA GLY A 194 -18.24 -2.98 6.76
C GLY A 194 -16.76 -2.80 7.13
N LEU A 195 -16.04 -1.94 6.42
CA LEU A 195 -14.63 -1.63 6.67
C LEU A 195 -14.56 -0.51 7.70
N SER A 196 -14.48 -0.86 9.00
CA SER A 196 -14.30 0.14 10.06
C SER A 196 -12.94 0.82 9.92
N ILE A 197 -12.92 2.16 9.91
CA ILE A 197 -11.69 2.96 9.84
C ILE A 197 -11.24 3.37 11.23
#